data_AF-M5UJ77-F1
#
_entry.id   AF-M5UJ77-F1
#
_cell.length_a   1.000
_cell.length_b   1.000
_cell.length_c   1.000
_cell.angle_alpha   90.00
_cell.angle_beta   90.00
_cell.angle_gamma   90.00
#
_symmetry.space_group_name_H-M   'P 1'
#
loop_
_entity.id
_entity.type
_entity.pdbx_description
1 polymer ?
#
loop_
_entity_poly.entity_id
_entity_poly.type
_entity_poly.pdbx_seq_one_letter_code
_entity_poly.pdbx_strand_id
1 'polypeptide(L)'
;MLGAHARRGQGYSNYLLGRYEAILDMLRAHMHKSDNVLPILITECGSLQNGRQPSDNWLRLLAWNAYLTKSMQRPDQIELFVPFVFLHMAWNPYSGDAAFTPKTNLERHRTIEDFEPTTIANYFELWRDFDGRRLPVAFDRDWLDVVAVHDGTRISIAVTNMGGRQISLDLSGVAKNAGANKATQTRLNYHKGEVVFEPEHDVDASAVPVDVNETTVVRLNLAQTLAPAKVVKQQRHYAEETAVKSEGEAIKFSIDNLDASDLQSAKLIIGVHRRGGISEPLVVEVNSTTIEIDRGDADEFTEFFAPLDAVIPVSVLRKNNEVEISAQTGTTITSVQIATLQNVDD
;
A
#
# COMPACT_ATOMS: atom_id res chain seq x y z
N MET A 1 5.32 20.35 -6.01
CA MET A 1 4.79 19.28 -6.90
C MET A 1 3.45 18.86 -6.32
N LEU A 2 2.38 18.78 -7.11
CA LEU A 2 1.10 18.24 -6.62
C LEU A 2 1.28 16.75 -6.31
N GLY A 3 0.67 16.26 -5.21
CA GLY A 3 0.66 14.85 -4.83
C GLY A 3 0.14 13.94 -5.95
N ALA A 4 0.48 12.65 -5.93
CA ALA A 4 -0.03 11.71 -6.95
C ALA A 4 -1.57 11.73 -7.01
N HIS A 5 -2.21 11.70 -5.84
CA HIS A 5 -3.66 11.81 -5.68
C HIS A 5 -4.25 13.09 -6.30
N ALA A 6 -3.60 14.24 -6.11
CA ALA A 6 -4.09 15.52 -6.62
C ALA A 6 -3.92 15.70 -8.14
N ARG A 7 -3.27 14.78 -8.85
CA ARG A 7 -3.06 14.85 -10.31
C ARG A 7 -4.11 14.10 -11.13
N ARG A 8 -5.03 13.38 -10.49
CA ARG A 8 -6.03 12.51 -11.15
C ARG A 8 -6.88 13.22 -12.19
N GLY A 9 -7.42 14.39 -11.86
CA GLY A 9 -8.19 15.25 -12.79
C GLY A 9 -7.40 15.90 -13.94
N GLN A 10 -6.09 15.65 -14.06
CA GLN A 10 -5.27 16.12 -15.20
C GLN A 10 -5.01 15.01 -16.23
N GLY A 11 -5.76 13.91 -16.16
CA GLY A 11 -5.58 12.74 -17.01
C GLY A 11 -4.37 11.88 -16.67
N TYR A 12 -3.82 12.07 -15.47
CA TYR A 12 -2.69 11.29 -14.97
C TYR A 12 -3.22 9.99 -14.33
N SER A 13 -3.05 8.88 -15.06
CA SER A 13 -3.25 7.52 -14.52
C SER A 13 -1.87 6.94 -14.18
N ASN A 14 -1.68 6.48 -12.94
CA ASN A 14 -0.42 5.84 -12.54
C ASN A 14 -0.69 4.53 -11.78
N TYR A 15 0.35 3.72 -11.61
CA TYR A 15 0.25 2.44 -10.91
C TYR A 15 -0.08 2.58 -9.42
N LEU A 16 0.36 3.65 -8.78
CA LEU A 16 0.24 3.89 -7.33
C LEU A 16 -1.14 4.43 -6.90
N LEU A 17 -2.04 4.68 -7.85
CA LEU A 17 -3.41 5.15 -7.61
C LEU A 17 -4.44 4.02 -7.73
N GLY A 18 -4.09 2.83 -7.26
CA GLY A 18 -4.98 1.66 -7.20
C GLY A 18 -4.78 0.62 -8.31
N ARG A 19 -4.10 0.98 -9.41
CA ARG A 19 -3.86 0.06 -10.53
C ARG A 19 -2.96 -1.11 -10.12
N TYR A 20 -1.97 -0.87 -9.29
CA TYR A 20 -1.10 -1.91 -8.73
C TYR A 20 -1.92 -2.97 -7.97
N GLU A 21 -2.80 -2.52 -7.07
CA GLU A 21 -3.70 -3.37 -6.29
C GLU A 21 -4.66 -4.14 -7.20
N ALA A 22 -5.30 -3.47 -8.16
CA ALA A 22 -6.26 -4.10 -9.07
C ALA A 22 -5.61 -5.18 -9.96
N ILE A 23 -4.36 -4.97 -10.40
CA ILE A 23 -3.60 -5.97 -11.16
C ILE A 23 -3.29 -7.20 -10.28
N LEU A 24 -2.84 -6.99 -9.05
CA LEU A 24 -2.56 -8.09 -8.12
C LEU A 24 -3.84 -8.86 -7.76
N ASP A 25 -4.96 -8.16 -7.57
CA ASP A 25 -6.26 -8.79 -7.30
C ASP A 25 -6.76 -9.59 -8.50
N MET A 26 -6.63 -9.06 -9.71
CA MET A 26 -6.98 -9.79 -10.93
C MET A 26 -6.11 -11.04 -11.12
N LEU A 27 -4.80 -10.94 -10.89
CA LEU A 27 -3.89 -12.09 -10.94
C LEU A 27 -4.26 -13.13 -9.89
N ARG A 28 -4.52 -12.70 -8.65
CA ARG A 28 -4.85 -13.61 -7.55
C ARG A 28 -6.19 -14.30 -7.75
N ALA A 29 -7.21 -13.57 -8.21
CA ALA A 29 -8.51 -14.13 -8.57
C ALA A 29 -8.36 -15.19 -9.70
N HIS A 30 -7.54 -14.92 -10.72
CA HIS A 30 -7.26 -15.88 -11.78
C HIS A 30 -6.52 -17.13 -11.28
N MET A 31 -5.59 -16.98 -10.33
CA MET A 31 -4.93 -18.12 -9.68
C MET A 31 -5.93 -19.00 -8.91
N HIS A 32 -6.91 -18.40 -8.22
CA HIS A 32 -7.99 -19.15 -7.58
C HIS A 32 -8.89 -19.85 -8.61
N LYS A 33 -9.28 -19.16 -9.69
CA LYS A 33 -10.05 -19.75 -10.82
C LYS A 33 -9.37 -20.99 -11.42
N SER A 34 -8.04 -20.96 -11.52
CA SER A 34 -7.25 -22.05 -12.11
C SER A 34 -6.83 -23.13 -11.12
N ASP A 35 -7.22 -23.03 -9.84
CA ASP A 35 -6.76 -23.89 -8.74
C ASP A 35 -5.22 -23.99 -8.69
N ASN A 36 -4.53 -22.88 -9.00
CA ASN A 36 -3.08 -22.79 -9.07
C ASN A 36 -2.59 -21.53 -8.33
N VAL A 37 -2.84 -21.52 -7.03
CA VAL A 37 -2.50 -20.40 -6.14
C VAL A 37 -1.03 -20.44 -5.78
N LEU A 38 -0.24 -19.58 -6.44
CA LEU A 38 1.19 -19.46 -6.23
C LEU A 38 1.55 -18.17 -5.50
N PRO A 39 2.66 -18.14 -4.75
CA PRO A 39 3.24 -16.90 -4.27
C PRO A 39 3.62 -15.98 -5.43
N ILE A 40 3.41 -14.67 -5.25
CA ILE A 40 3.78 -13.64 -6.22
C ILE A 40 5.21 -13.18 -5.90
N LEU A 41 6.05 -13.19 -6.94
CA LEU A 41 7.40 -12.65 -6.88
C LEU A 41 7.45 -11.35 -7.69
N ILE A 42 7.69 -10.23 -7.01
CA ILE A 42 7.95 -8.93 -7.64
C ILE A 42 9.46 -8.78 -7.70
N THR A 43 10.05 -9.29 -8.78
CA THR A 43 11.51 -9.35 -8.95
C THR A 43 12.14 -8.02 -9.30
N GLU A 44 11.34 -7.05 -9.76
CA GLU A 44 11.76 -5.67 -10.01
C GLU A 44 10.56 -4.74 -9.85
N CYS A 45 10.74 -3.60 -9.18
CA CYS A 45 9.74 -2.54 -9.12
C CYS A 45 10.37 -1.17 -8.85
N GLY A 46 9.65 -0.09 -9.19
CA GLY A 46 10.10 1.27 -8.92
C GLY A 46 9.72 2.24 -10.03
N SER A 47 10.65 3.14 -10.35
CA SER A 47 10.50 4.15 -11.38
C SER A 47 11.54 3.93 -12.48
N LEU A 48 11.16 4.18 -13.73
CA LEU A 48 12.09 4.22 -14.87
C LEU A 48 12.84 5.56 -14.97
N GLN A 49 12.73 6.42 -13.95
CA GLN A 49 13.39 7.72 -13.92
C GLN A 49 14.91 7.53 -13.91
N ASN A 50 15.57 8.13 -14.89
CA ASN A 50 17.03 8.18 -15.00
C ASN A 50 17.59 9.47 -14.37
N GLY A 51 18.91 9.58 -14.28
CA GLY A 51 19.59 10.78 -13.80
C GLY A 51 19.80 10.80 -12.28
N ARG A 52 20.44 11.86 -11.77
CA ARG A 52 20.85 12.01 -10.36
C ARG A 52 20.48 13.37 -9.77
N GLN A 53 19.69 14.18 -10.48
CA GLN A 53 19.17 15.41 -9.91
C GLN A 53 18.28 15.07 -8.71
N PRO A 54 18.08 15.99 -7.77
CA PRO A 54 17.21 15.74 -6.62
C PRO A 54 15.81 15.24 -7.03
N SER A 55 15.22 15.81 -8.09
CA SER A 55 13.94 15.34 -8.63
C SER A 55 14.00 13.91 -9.18
N ASP A 56 15.12 13.51 -9.78
CA ASP A 56 15.31 12.16 -10.32
C ASP A 56 15.36 11.14 -9.19
N ASN A 57 16.20 11.41 -8.19
CA ASN A 57 16.33 10.58 -6.99
C ASN A 57 14.99 10.47 -6.26
N TRP A 58 14.28 11.58 -6.14
CA TRP A 58 12.98 11.62 -5.48
C TRP A 58 11.95 10.71 -6.13
N LEU A 59 11.80 10.77 -7.46
CA LEU A 59 10.81 9.95 -8.17
C LEU A 59 11.04 8.45 -7.98
N ARG A 60 12.31 8.02 -7.83
CA ARG A 60 12.64 6.64 -7.49
C ARG A 60 12.31 6.30 -6.04
N LEU A 61 12.77 7.12 -5.09
CA LEU A 61 12.52 6.91 -3.65
C LEU A 61 11.04 6.88 -3.31
N LEU A 62 10.26 7.81 -3.86
CA LEU A 62 8.80 7.84 -3.76
C LEU A 62 8.19 6.52 -4.26
N ALA A 63 8.58 6.07 -5.47
CA ALA A 63 8.04 4.86 -6.06
C ALA A 63 8.36 3.62 -5.22
N TRP A 64 9.62 3.42 -4.82
CA TRP A 64 10.02 2.26 -4.03
C TRP A 64 9.30 2.21 -2.68
N ASN A 65 9.20 3.35 -1.98
CA ASN A 65 8.50 3.39 -0.69
C ASN A 65 7.00 3.11 -0.84
N ALA A 66 6.34 3.75 -1.81
CA ALA A 66 4.91 3.55 -2.03
C ALA A 66 4.58 2.12 -2.46
N TYR A 67 5.36 1.53 -3.36
CA TYR A 67 5.19 0.12 -3.72
C TYR A 67 5.46 -0.82 -2.54
N LEU A 68 6.47 -0.56 -1.72
CA LEU A 68 6.76 -1.39 -0.56
C LEU A 68 5.61 -1.34 0.46
N THR A 69 5.11 -0.16 0.83
CA THR A 69 3.99 -0.03 1.78
C THR A 69 2.72 -0.69 1.28
N LYS A 70 2.45 -0.61 -0.04
CA LYS A 70 1.32 -1.31 -0.67
C LYS A 70 1.51 -2.82 -0.70
N SER A 71 2.72 -3.29 -0.99
CA SER A 71 3.08 -4.73 -1.00
C SER A 71 2.93 -5.34 0.40
N MET A 72 3.35 -4.61 1.45
CA MET A 72 3.21 -5.03 2.85
C MET A 72 1.75 -5.19 3.31
N GLN A 73 0.75 -4.77 2.52
CA GLN A 73 -0.66 -5.08 2.78
C GLN A 73 -1.02 -6.53 2.43
N ARG A 74 -0.18 -7.23 1.65
CA ARG A 74 -0.42 -8.57 1.09
C ARG A 74 0.72 -9.56 1.42
N PRO A 75 1.19 -9.65 2.68
CA PRO A 75 2.29 -10.54 3.04
C PRO A 75 1.93 -12.03 2.87
N ASP A 76 0.64 -12.35 2.78
CA ASP A 76 0.11 -13.68 2.46
C ASP A 76 0.22 -14.05 0.98
N GLN A 77 0.46 -13.07 0.10
CA GLN A 77 0.45 -13.24 -1.36
C GLN A 77 1.82 -13.02 -1.98
N ILE A 78 2.61 -12.09 -1.43
CA ILE A 78 3.90 -11.67 -1.98
C ILE A 78 5.02 -12.27 -1.15
N GLU A 79 5.79 -13.18 -1.76
CA GLU A 79 6.92 -13.85 -1.10
C GLU A 79 8.26 -13.13 -1.34
N LEU A 80 8.38 -12.44 -2.47
CA LEU A 80 9.57 -11.65 -2.80
C LEU A 80 9.17 -10.29 -3.36
N PHE A 81 9.82 -9.25 -2.84
CA PHE A 81 9.72 -7.89 -3.34
C PHE A 81 11.12 -7.30 -3.47
N VAL A 82 11.49 -6.92 -4.69
CA VAL A 82 12.80 -6.33 -4.99
C VAL A 82 12.59 -4.95 -5.60
N PRO A 83 12.84 -3.86 -4.84
CA PRO A 83 12.98 -2.55 -5.45
C PRO A 83 14.18 -2.59 -6.40
N PHE A 84 14.05 -1.99 -7.59
CA PHE A 84 15.13 -1.94 -8.59
C PHE A 84 16.21 -0.94 -8.16
N VAL A 85 16.96 -1.31 -7.12
CA VAL A 85 18.06 -0.56 -6.52
C VAL A 85 19.26 -1.49 -6.39
N PHE A 86 20.42 -1.00 -6.77
CA PHE A 86 21.68 -1.73 -6.67
C PHE A 86 22.50 -1.19 -5.52
N LEU A 87 23.23 -2.06 -4.81
CA LEU A 87 24.25 -1.58 -3.87
C LEU A 87 25.33 -0.79 -4.62
N HIS A 88 25.86 -1.37 -5.70
CA HIS A 88 26.81 -0.74 -6.61
C HIS A 88 26.66 -1.33 -8.02
N MET A 89 26.92 -0.54 -9.06
CA MET A 89 26.86 -0.95 -10.47
C MET A 89 28.21 -0.75 -11.16
N ALA A 90 29.06 -1.79 -11.21
CA ALA A 90 30.42 -1.68 -11.75
C ALA A 90 30.46 -1.27 -13.24
N TRP A 91 29.45 -1.65 -14.02
CA TRP A 91 29.33 -1.27 -15.44
C TRP A 91 28.69 0.10 -15.67
N ASN A 92 28.07 0.69 -14.64
CA ASN A 92 27.55 2.06 -14.65
C ASN A 92 27.75 2.72 -13.28
N PRO A 93 29.00 3.07 -12.91
CA PRO A 93 29.33 3.47 -11.54
C PRO A 93 28.67 4.76 -11.06
N TYR A 94 28.06 5.53 -11.97
CA TYR A 94 27.36 6.76 -11.69
C TYR A 94 25.85 6.64 -11.95
N SER A 95 25.31 5.41 -11.92
CA SER A 95 23.86 5.17 -12.04
C SER A 95 23.06 5.90 -10.95
N GLY A 96 21.86 6.34 -11.32
CA GLY A 96 20.87 6.86 -10.38
C GLY A 96 20.24 5.79 -9.48
N ASP A 97 20.46 4.51 -9.79
CA ASP A 97 19.92 3.36 -9.03
C ASP A 97 20.95 2.76 -8.06
N ALA A 98 22.17 3.30 -8.01
CA ALA A 98 23.22 2.80 -7.12
C ALA A 98 23.15 3.50 -5.75
N ALA A 99 23.02 2.72 -4.68
CA ALA A 99 23.08 3.21 -3.30
C ALA A 99 24.48 3.69 -2.91
N PHE A 100 25.53 3.13 -3.54
CA PHE A 100 26.92 3.50 -3.33
C PHE A 100 27.64 3.73 -4.66
N THR A 101 28.39 4.83 -4.74
CA THR A 101 29.23 5.15 -5.92
C THR A 101 30.70 5.19 -5.54
N PRO A 102 31.62 4.80 -6.44
CA PRO A 102 33.05 4.83 -6.12
C PRO A 102 33.52 6.27 -5.90
N LYS A 103 34.39 6.48 -4.91
CA LYS A 103 35.01 7.79 -4.68
C LYS A 103 35.89 8.17 -5.86
N THR A 104 35.78 9.42 -6.32
CA THR A 104 36.46 9.91 -7.53
C THR A 104 37.96 10.16 -7.35
N ASN A 105 38.44 10.17 -6.11
CA ASN A 105 39.84 10.40 -5.76
C ASN A 105 40.70 9.12 -5.69
N LEU A 106 40.17 7.97 -6.12
CA LEU A 106 40.85 6.67 -6.09
C LEU A 106 40.91 6.05 -7.49
N GLU A 107 42.08 5.53 -7.86
CA GLU A 107 42.26 4.79 -9.12
C GLU A 107 41.70 3.36 -9.08
N ARG A 108 41.56 2.79 -7.87
CA ARG A 108 41.03 1.44 -7.64
C ARG A 108 40.18 1.42 -6.38
N HIS A 109 39.05 0.72 -6.45
CA HIS A 109 38.11 0.53 -5.35
C HIS A 109 38.08 -0.97 -4.99
N ARG A 110 38.46 -1.30 -3.76
CA ARG A 110 38.65 -2.69 -3.28
C ARG A 110 37.83 -3.00 -2.03
N THR A 111 37.51 -1.98 -1.25
CA THR A 111 36.86 -2.06 0.04
C THR A 111 35.61 -1.17 0.06
N ILE A 112 34.70 -1.36 1.01
CA ILE A 112 33.48 -0.54 1.09
C ILE A 112 33.80 0.93 1.39
N GLU A 113 34.93 1.18 2.07
CA GLU A 113 35.45 2.51 2.39
C GLU A 113 35.87 3.29 1.13
N ASP A 114 36.03 2.62 -0.02
CA ASP A 114 36.33 3.25 -1.30
C ASP A 114 35.06 3.79 -1.99
N PHE A 115 33.89 3.59 -1.40
CA PHE A 115 32.60 4.06 -1.90
C PHE A 115 32.01 5.12 -0.98
N GLU A 116 31.13 5.93 -1.55
CA GLU A 116 30.32 6.90 -0.81
C GLU A 116 28.83 6.62 -1.03
N PRO A 117 28.00 6.75 0.02
CA PRO A 117 26.56 6.61 -0.12
C PRO A 117 26.00 7.70 -1.03
N THR A 118 25.03 7.34 -1.85
CA THR A 118 24.25 8.29 -2.63
C THR A 118 22.98 8.67 -1.88
N THR A 119 22.23 9.65 -2.41
CA THR A 119 20.88 9.98 -1.93
C THR A 119 19.96 8.76 -1.85
N ILE A 120 20.16 7.76 -2.70
CA ILE A 120 19.35 6.54 -2.74
C ILE A 120 19.58 5.65 -1.53
N ALA A 121 20.77 5.71 -0.89
CA ALA A 121 21.06 4.96 0.33
C ALA A 121 20.06 5.27 1.46
N ASN A 122 19.48 6.48 1.46
CA ASN A 122 18.45 6.89 2.42
C ASN A 122 17.20 6.01 2.40
N TYR A 123 16.94 5.26 1.31
CA TYR A 123 15.91 4.22 1.30
C TYR A 123 16.18 3.16 2.38
N PHE A 124 17.40 2.63 2.44
CA PHE A 124 17.79 1.63 3.43
C PHE A 124 17.88 2.22 4.84
N GLU A 125 18.29 3.49 4.95
CA GLU A 125 18.30 4.19 6.24
C GLU A 125 16.88 4.38 6.81
N LEU A 126 15.90 4.72 5.97
CA LEU A 126 14.50 4.87 6.38
C LEU A 126 13.92 3.55 6.94
N TRP A 127 14.17 2.45 6.24
CA TRP A 127 13.63 1.12 6.57
C TRP A 127 14.49 0.32 7.56
N ARG A 128 15.63 0.86 7.99
CA ARG A 128 16.49 0.20 8.98
C ARG A 128 15.68 -0.11 10.24
N ASP A 129 15.81 -1.35 10.71
CA ASP A 129 15.14 -1.85 11.92
C ASP A 129 13.60 -1.75 11.89
N PHE A 130 12.99 -1.71 10.70
CA PHE A 130 11.54 -1.89 10.53
C PHE A 130 11.21 -3.38 10.41
N ASP A 131 11.08 -4.04 11.54
CA ASP A 131 10.76 -5.47 11.65
C ASP A 131 9.85 -5.72 12.88
N GLY A 132 9.14 -6.84 12.88
CA GLY A 132 8.31 -7.28 14.01
C GLY A 132 7.03 -8.02 13.60
N ARG A 133 6.18 -8.28 14.60
CA ARG A 133 4.84 -8.88 14.38
C ARG A 133 3.87 -7.79 13.95
N ARG A 134 3.09 -8.05 12.89
CA ARG A 134 2.15 -7.07 12.31
C ARG A 134 1.02 -6.75 13.28
N LEU A 135 0.68 -5.47 13.40
CA LEU A 135 -0.49 -4.96 14.10
C LEU A 135 -1.58 -4.58 13.09
N PRO A 136 -2.87 -4.76 13.42
CA PRO A 136 -3.96 -4.22 12.62
C PRO A 136 -3.91 -2.69 12.64
N VAL A 137 -4.24 -2.08 11.50
CA VAL A 137 -4.29 -0.63 11.31
C VAL A 137 -5.63 -0.24 10.72
N ALA A 138 -6.13 0.93 11.11
CA ALA A 138 -7.32 1.54 10.55
C ALA A 138 -7.05 3.03 10.32
N PHE A 139 -7.46 3.54 9.16
CA PHE A 139 -7.31 4.93 8.77
C PHE A 139 -8.43 5.31 7.79
N ASP A 140 -8.77 6.59 7.73
CA ASP A 140 -9.94 7.15 7.02
C ASP A 140 -9.60 7.78 5.66
N ARG A 141 -8.35 7.69 5.22
CA ARG A 141 -7.84 8.29 3.99
C ARG A 141 -7.32 7.25 3.02
N ASP A 142 -7.97 7.12 1.88
CA ASP A 142 -7.64 6.19 0.77
C ASP A 142 -6.27 6.44 0.12
N TRP A 143 -5.69 7.64 0.32
CA TRP A 143 -4.34 8.01 -0.16
C TRP A 143 -3.23 7.82 0.88
N LEU A 144 -3.54 7.25 2.04
CA LEU A 144 -2.55 6.81 2.99
C LEU A 144 -2.31 5.32 2.86
N ASP A 145 -1.05 4.92 2.88
CA ASP A 145 -0.67 3.53 3.11
C ASP A 145 0.04 3.45 4.47
N VAL A 146 -0.54 2.69 5.40
CA VAL A 146 -0.04 2.55 6.77
C VAL A 146 0.29 1.08 7.06
N VAL A 147 1.44 0.83 7.65
CA VAL A 147 1.86 -0.49 8.15
C VAL A 147 2.41 -0.35 9.55
N ALA A 148 1.94 -1.16 10.48
CA ALA A 148 2.44 -1.19 11.85
C ALA A 148 2.94 -2.59 12.22
N VAL A 149 4.10 -2.63 12.88
CA VAL A 149 4.71 -3.83 13.44
C VAL A 149 5.18 -3.57 14.87
N HIS A 150 5.37 -4.62 15.66
CA HIS A 150 5.99 -4.51 16.98
C HIS A 150 7.04 -5.59 17.23
N ASP A 151 8.13 -5.22 17.91
CA ASP A 151 9.16 -6.14 18.41
C ASP A 151 8.98 -6.47 19.91
N GLY A 152 7.88 -5.99 20.49
CA GLY A 152 7.57 -6.12 21.91
C GLY A 152 7.95 -4.88 22.70
N THR A 153 9.13 -4.31 22.50
CA THR A 153 9.56 -3.07 23.21
C THR A 153 9.24 -1.80 22.44
N ARG A 154 8.93 -1.93 21.16
CA ARG A 154 8.67 -0.81 20.24
C ARG A 154 7.55 -1.17 19.28
N ILE A 155 6.71 -0.18 18.98
CA ILE A 155 5.77 -0.21 17.85
C ILE A 155 6.36 0.68 16.77
N SER A 156 6.59 0.12 15.58
CA SER A 156 7.07 0.83 14.39
C SER A 156 5.91 1.00 13.40
N ILE A 157 5.67 2.22 12.95
CA ILE A 157 4.54 2.61 12.09
C ILE A 157 5.12 3.31 10.86
N ALA A 158 5.05 2.66 9.70
CA ALA A 158 5.39 3.27 8.43
C ALA A 158 4.13 3.93 7.84
N VAL A 159 4.27 5.18 7.40
CA VAL A 159 3.20 5.94 6.75
C VAL A 159 3.72 6.54 5.46
N THR A 160 3.08 6.20 4.34
CA THR A 160 3.30 6.84 3.04
C THR A 160 2.09 7.74 2.73
N ASN A 161 2.33 9.04 2.54
CA ASN A 161 1.30 10.02 2.21
C ASN A 161 1.25 10.28 0.71
N MET A 162 0.39 9.60 -0.04
CA MET A 162 0.23 9.83 -1.49
C MET A 162 -0.72 11.00 -1.81
N GLY A 163 -1.24 11.67 -0.78
CA GLY A 163 -2.18 12.78 -0.86
C GLY A 163 -1.55 14.08 -1.38
N GLY A 164 -2.39 15.08 -1.63
CA GLY A 164 -1.96 16.41 -2.09
C GLY A 164 -1.66 17.42 -0.97
N ARG A 165 -1.69 16.99 0.30
CA ARG A 165 -1.57 17.85 1.47
C ARG A 165 -0.68 17.22 2.55
N GLN A 166 0.01 18.07 3.29
CA GLN A 166 0.65 17.68 4.55
C GLN A 166 -0.43 17.29 5.57
N ILE A 167 -0.12 16.32 6.42
CA ILE A 167 -0.97 15.90 7.54
C ILE A 167 -0.22 15.93 8.86
N SER A 168 -1.00 15.83 9.93
CA SER A 168 -0.54 15.60 11.29
C SER A 168 -1.22 14.33 11.80
N LEU A 169 -0.43 13.29 12.09
CA LEU A 169 -0.93 12.05 12.66
C LEU A 169 -1.10 12.21 14.17
N ASP A 170 -2.27 11.84 14.67
CA ASP A 170 -2.51 11.69 16.10
C ASP A 170 -2.41 10.21 16.49
N LEU A 171 -1.30 9.87 17.15
CA LEU A 171 -1.00 8.55 17.71
C LEU A 171 -1.16 8.53 19.24
N SER A 172 -1.69 9.59 19.85
CA SER A 172 -1.79 9.71 21.31
C SER A 172 -2.61 8.59 21.95
N GLY A 173 -3.70 8.16 21.29
CA GLY A 173 -4.51 7.03 21.74
C GLY A 173 -3.73 5.71 21.73
N VAL A 174 -2.96 5.45 20.67
CA VAL A 174 -2.12 4.26 20.55
C VAL A 174 -0.99 4.31 21.58
N ALA A 175 -0.31 5.44 21.70
CA ALA A 175 0.77 5.67 22.66
C ALA A 175 0.29 5.44 24.10
N LYS A 176 -0.88 6.00 24.47
CA LYS A 176 -1.48 5.80 25.79
C LYS A 176 -1.83 4.34 26.05
N ASN A 177 -2.48 3.67 25.09
CA ASN A 177 -2.92 2.28 25.26
C ASN A 177 -1.74 1.31 25.35
N ALA A 178 -0.69 1.54 24.56
CA ALA A 178 0.52 0.71 24.55
C ALA A 178 1.50 1.05 25.68
N GLY A 179 1.25 2.10 26.47
CA GLY A 179 2.19 2.56 27.51
C GLY A 179 3.50 3.11 26.94
N ALA A 180 3.43 3.79 25.79
CA ALA A 180 4.58 4.44 25.18
C ALA A 180 4.97 5.70 25.96
N ASN A 181 6.27 5.87 26.21
CA ASN A 181 6.81 7.04 26.92
C ASN A 181 7.56 8.01 26.00
N LYS A 182 7.85 7.58 24.77
CA LYS A 182 8.60 8.35 23.78
C LYS A 182 8.14 7.99 22.37
N ALA A 183 8.05 9.01 21.52
CA ALA A 183 7.85 8.84 20.09
C ALA A 183 9.05 9.43 19.33
N THR A 184 9.50 8.72 18.30
CA THR A 184 10.53 9.19 17.37
C THR A 184 10.07 9.05 15.93
N GLN A 185 10.65 9.83 15.04
CA GLN A 185 10.33 9.85 13.61
C GLN A 185 11.59 9.83 12.76
N THR A 186 11.62 9.00 11.72
CA THR A 186 12.58 9.06 10.60
C THR A 186 11.82 9.45 9.34
N ARG A 187 12.31 10.42 8.56
CA ARG A 187 11.57 11.01 7.45
C ARG A 187 12.36 10.95 6.15
N LEU A 188 11.67 10.70 5.05
CA LEU A 188 12.21 10.83 3.70
C LEU A 188 11.19 11.51 2.80
N ASN A 189 11.47 12.76 2.43
CA ASN A 189 10.56 13.60 1.65
C ASN A 189 11.29 14.40 0.56
N TYR A 190 10.52 15.21 -0.16
CA TYR A 190 11.03 16.17 -1.14
C TYR A 190 10.54 17.57 -0.83
N HIS A 191 11.47 18.44 -0.43
CA HIS A 191 11.17 19.78 0.04
C HIS A 191 12.05 20.80 -0.66
N LYS A 192 11.43 21.88 -1.17
CA LYS A 192 12.11 23.00 -1.84
C LYS A 192 13.10 22.59 -2.95
N GLY A 193 12.79 21.50 -3.67
CA GLY A 193 13.62 21.04 -4.78
C GLY A 193 14.72 20.06 -4.40
N GLU A 194 14.77 19.63 -3.14
CA GLU A 194 15.78 18.71 -2.62
C GLU A 194 15.15 17.45 -2.03
N VAL A 195 15.86 16.33 -2.09
CA VAL A 195 15.53 15.15 -1.29
C VAL A 195 16.01 15.40 0.13
N VAL A 196 15.12 15.30 1.11
CA VAL A 196 15.44 15.52 2.51
C VAL A 196 15.25 14.20 3.26
N PHE A 197 16.34 13.75 3.88
CA PHE A 197 16.33 12.67 4.86
C PHE A 197 16.55 13.28 6.24
N GLU A 198 15.60 13.07 7.13
CA GLU A 198 15.74 13.44 8.54
C GLU A 198 15.93 12.15 9.32
N PRO A 199 17.13 11.93 9.91
CA PRO A 199 17.36 10.80 10.80
C PRO A 199 16.38 10.80 11.97
N GLU A 200 16.38 9.70 12.72
CA GLU A 200 15.53 9.55 13.89
C GLU A 200 15.64 10.73 14.86
N HIS A 201 14.51 11.36 15.16
CA HIS A 201 14.40 12.48 16.09
C HIS A 201 13.11 12.41 16.90
N ASP A 202 13.08 13.11 18.04
CA ASP A 202 11.93 13.12 18.95
C ASP A 202 10.76 13.91 18.35
N VAL A 203 9.55 13.38 18.50
CA VAL A 203 8.30 14.02 18.04
C VAL A 203 7.20 13.89 19.10
N ASP A 204 6.20 14.77 19.02
CA ASP A 204 4.97 14.63 19.81
C ASP A 204 4.06 13.59 19.16
N ALA A 205 3.72 12.53 19.90
CA ALA A 205 2.84 11.47 19.41
C ALA A 205 1.44 11.98 19.04
N SER A 206 0.98 13.10 19.57
CA SER A 206 -0.32 13.69 19.23
C SER A 206 -0.31 14.47 17.91
N ALA A 207 0.87 14.79 17.37
CA ALA A 207 0.99 15.65 16.20
C ALA A 207 2.25 15.33 15.37
N VAL A 208 2.33 14.12 14.81
CA VAL A 208 3.48 13.72 13.98
C VAL A 208 3.30 14.24 12.54
N PRO A 209 4.17 15.12 12.04
CA PRO A 209 4.01 15.72 10.70
C PRO A 209 4.38 14.72 9.60
N VAL A 210 3.58 14.68 8.53
CA VAL A 210 3.90 13.90 7.32
C VAL A 210 3.62 14.75 6.08
N ASP A 211 4.67 15.06 5.32
CA ASP A 211 4.57 15.91 4.14
C ASP A 211 3.92 15.18 2.95
N VAL A 212 3.60 15.96 1.92
CA VAL A 212 3.08 15.46 0.64
C VAL A 212 4.08 14.51 0.00
N ASN A 213 3.62 13.33 -0.41
CA ASN A 213 4.42 12.25 -1.01
C ASN A 213 5.54 11.73 -0.09
N GLU A 214 5.58 12.08 1.19
CA GLU A 214 6.57 11.57 2.15
C GLU A 214 6.29 10.12 2.52
N THR A 215 7.37 9.38 2.80
CA THR A 215 7.29 8.18 3.64
C THR A 215 8.07 8.43 4.93
N THR A 216 7.45 8.11 6.04
CA THR A 216 8.04 8.21 7.37
C THR A 216 7.88 6.93 8.15
N VAL A 217 8.82 6.66 9.05
CA VAL A 217 8.71 5.63 10.08
C VAL A 217 8.64 6.31 11.43
N VAL A 218 7.52 6.13 12.12
CA VAL A 218 7.30 6.58 13.50
C VAL A 218 7.50 5.41 14.44
N ARG A 219 8.22 5.60 15.54
CA ARG A 219 8.44 4.57 16.55
C ARG A 219 7.92 5.04 17.90
N LEU A 220 7.11 4.21 18.53
CA LEU A 220 6.65 4.38 19.90
C LEU A 220 7.46 3.43 20.79
N ASN A 221 8.28 3.98 21.67
CA ASN A 221 9.05 3.20 22.64
C ASN A 221 8.19 2.91 23.87
N LEU A 222 8.06 1.64 24.20
CA LEU A 222 7.16 1.17 25.24
C LEU A 222 7.91 1.01 26.57
N ALA A 223 7.28 1.40 27.67
CA ALA A 223 7.83 1.18 29.00
C ALA A 223 7.81 -0.30 29.43
N GLN A 224 6.93 -1.10 28.82
CA GLN A 224 6.76 -2.53 29.06
C GLN A 224 6.58 -3.26 27.74
N THR A 225 6.91 -4.55 27.73
CA THR A 225 6.72 -5.39 26.55
C THR A 225 5.24 -5.46 26.18
N LEU A 226 4.91 -5.17 24.92
CA LEU A 226 3.58 -5.31 24.37
C LEU A 226 3.17 -6.78 24.36
N ALA A 227 2.04 -7.07 25.00
CA ALA A 227 1.40 -8.37 25.00
C ALA A 227 0.00 -8.23 24.37
N PRO A 228 -0.15 -8.43 23.05
CA PRO A 228 -1.46 -8.44 22.41
C PRO A 228 -2.37 -9.50 23.02
N ALA A 229 -3.60 -9.12 23.40
CA ALA A 229 -4.54 -10.03 24.05
C ALA A 229 -5.26 -10.99 23.08
N LYS A 230 -5.18 -10.71 21.77
CA LYS A 230 -5.87 -11.45 20.71
C LYS A 230 -5.05 -11.45 19.44
N VAL A 231 -5.27 -12.45 18.61
CA VAL A 231 -4.81 -12.49 17.23
C VAL A 231 -6.01 -12.32 16.30
N VAL A 232 -5.81 -11.50 15.26
CA VAL A 232 -6.78 -11.35 14.19
C VAL A 232 -6.20 -11.91 12.90
N LYS A 233 -7.00 -12.69 12.19
CA LYS A 233 -6.66 -13.28 10.90
C LYS A 233 -7.40 -12.53 9.81
N GLN A 234 -6.64 -11.99 8.86
CA GLN A 234 -7.21 -11.45 7.63
C GLN A 234 -7.26 -12.52 6.56
N GLN A 235 -8.39 -12.67 5.88
CA GLN A 235 -8.52 -13.54 4.71
C GLN A 235 -9.12 -12.77 3.53
N ARG A 236 -8.83 -13.22 2.31
CA ARG A 236 -9.43 -12.70 1.07
C ARG A 236 -10.07 -13.86 0.33
N HIS A 237 -11.34 -13.72 0.00
CA HIS A 237 -12.14 -14.71 -0.71
C HIS A 237 -12.49 -14.13 -2.07
N TYR A 238 -12.08 -14.80 -3.14
CA TYR A 238 -12.19 -14.28 -4.51
C TYR A 238 -13.36 -14.93 -5.25
N ALA A 239 -14.01 -14.16 -6.11
CA ALA A 239 -14.82 -14.71 -7.18
C ALA A 239 -13.91 -15.28 -8.27
N GLU A 240 -14.36 -16.35 -8.94
CA GLU A 240 -13.58 -16.98 -10.01
C GLU A 240 -13.54 -16.11 -11.27
N GLU A 241 -14.62 -15.40 -11.59
CA GLU A 241 -14.68 -14.59 -12.81
C GLU A 241 -13.83 -13.32 -12.69
N THR A 242 -13.04 -13.06 -13.73
CA THR A 242 -12.11 -11.93 -13.82
C THR A 242 -12.23 -11.25 -15.18
N ALA A 243 -12.03 -9.95 -15.23
CA ALA A 243 -12.07 -9.14 -16.45
C ALA A 243 -13.38 -9.29 -17.25
N VAL A 244 -14.51 -9.27 -16.55
CA VAL A 244 -15.85 -9.34 -17.15
C VAL A 244 -16.29 -7.95 -17.59
N LYS A 245 -16.65 -7.80 -18.87
CA LYS A 245 -17.18 -6.54 -19.39
C LYS A 245 -18.63 -6.34 -18.96
N SER A 246 -18.95 -5.13 -18.52
CA SER A 246 -20.31 -4.69 -18.26
C SER A 246 -20.90 -3.97 -19.47
N GLU A 247 -22.07 -4.43 -19.86
CA GLU A 247 -22.91 -3.78 -20.86
C GLU A 247 -24.01 -2.92 -20.21
N GLY A 248 -24.04 -2.81 -18.87
CA GLY A 248 -25.07 -2.09 -18.09
C GLY A 248 -25.98 -3.03 -17.29
N GLU A 249 -26.12 -4.27 -17.76
CA GLU A 249 -26.88 -5.31 -17.08
C GLU A 249 -26.14 -5.85 -15.85
N ALA A 250 -26.89 -6.47 -14.95
CA ALA A 250 -26.35 -7.05 -13.74
C ALA A 250 -25.51 -8.30 -14.02
N ILE A 251 -24.32 -8.36 -13.42
CA ILE A 251 -23.37 -9.47 -13.53
C ILE A 251 -23.27 -10.15 -12.16
N LYS A 252 -23.40 -11.48 -12.16
CA LYS A 252 -23.31 -12.29 -10.94
C LYS A 252 -21.91 -12.87 -10.75
N PHE A 253 -21.39 -12.70 -9.55
CA PHE A 253 -20.13 -13.28 -9.07
C PHE A 253 -20.41 -14.14 -7.84
N SER A 254 -19.88 -15.36 -7.82
CA SER A 254 -20.01 -16.27 -6.67
C SER A 254 -18.72 -16.27 -5.85
N ILE A 255 -18.84 -16.12 -4.54
CA ILE A 255 -17.75 -16.22 -3.56
C ILE A 255 -18.13 -17.27 -2.53
N ASP A 256 -17.56 -18.46 -2.70
CA ASP A 256 -17.90 -19.65 -1.93
C ASP A 256 -16.86 -19.99 -0.87
N ASN A 257 -17.24 -20.87 0.05
CA ASN A 257 -16.39 -21.38 1.13
C ASN A 257 -15.84 -20.28 2.07
N LEU A 258 -16.61 -19.22 2.28
CA LEU A 258 -16.30 -18.21 3.29
C LEU A 258 -16.71 -18.75 4.67
N ASP A 259 -15.79 -18.69 5.64
CA ASP A 259 -16.15 -18.97 7.03
C ASP A 259 -16.77 -17.71 7.66
N ALA A 260 -18.06 -17.76 7.93
CA ALA A 260 -18.80 -16.63 8.49
C ALA A 260 -18.81 -16.61 10.02
N SER A 261 -18.15 -17.57 10.68
CA SER A 261 -18.01 -17.60 12.13
C SER A 261 -17.00 -16.57 12.63
N ASP A 262 -17.29 -15.95 13.78
CA ASP A 262 -16.40 -15.02 14.51
C ASP A 262 -15.78 -13.88 13.69
N LEU A 263 -16.49 -13.45 12.63
CA LEU A 263 -16.14 -12.28 11.83
C LEU A 263 -16.25 -10.99 12.66
N GLN A 264 -15.16 -10.24 12.73
CA GLN A 264 -15.11 -8.89 13.29
C GLN A 264 -15.58 -7.86 12.26
N SER A 265 -15.12 -8.01 11.03
CA SER A 265 -15.48 -7.12 9.93
C SER A 265 -15.30 -7.79 8.58
N ALA A 266 -15.94 -7.23 7.57
CA ALA A 266 -15.76 -7.63 6.19
C ALA A 266 -15.82 -6.42 5.26
N LYS A 267 -15.11 -6.51 4.14
CA LYS A 267 -15.02 -5.49 3.10
C LYS A 267 -15.21 -6.14 1.74
N LEU A 268 -16.15 -5.64 0.95
CA LEU A 268 -16.24 -5.96 -0.47
C LEU A 268 -15.23 -5.10 -1.23
N ILE A 269 -14.45 -5.71 -2.12
CA ILE A 269 -13.47 -5.03 -2.96
C ILE A 269 -13.73 -5.45 -4.41
N ILE A 270 -13.97 -4.47 -5.28
CA ILE A 270 -14.29 -4.63 -6.69
C ILE A 270 -13.21 -3.93 -7.50
N GLY A 271 -12.37 -4.68 -8.20
CA GLY A 271 -11.43 -4.10 -9.15
C GLY A 271 -12.16 -3.60 -10.39
N VAL A 272 -12.03 -2.33 -10.73
CA VAL A 272 -12.75 -1.72 -11.86
C VAL A 272 -11.78 -1.10 -12.86
N HIS A 273 -12.00 -1.32 -14.15
CA HIS A 273 -11.37 -0.58 -15.24
C HIS A 273 -12.42 0.11 -16.10
N ARG A 274 -12.22 1.39 -16.44
CA ARG A 274 -12.97 2.09 -17.47
C ARG A 274 -12.23 3.29 -18.03
N ARG A 275 -12.29 3.48 -19.35
CA ARG A 275 -11.89 4.73 -20.01
C ARG A 275 -12.92 5.83 -19.77
N GLY A 276 -12.47 7.04 -19.46
CA GLY A 276 -13.32 8.18 -19.12
C GLY A 276 -13.90 8.14 -17.71
N GLY A 277 -13.26 7.40 -16.79
CA GLY A 277 -13.60 7.42 -15.37
C GLY A 277 -14.88 6.64 -15.03
N ILE A 278 -15.27 6.65 -13.76
CA ILE A 278 -16.53 6.06 -13.27
C ILE A 278 -17.53 7.19 -12.95
N SER A 279 -18.25 7.64 -13.98
CA SER A 279 -19.23 8.74 -13.94
C SER A 279 -20.59 8.36 -13.35
N GLU A 280 -20.95 7.08 -13.39
CA GLU A 280 -22.20 6.58 -12.81
C GLU A 280 -21.87 5.59 -11.66
N PRO A 281 -22.66 5.60 -10.57
CA PRO A 281 -22.44 4.69 -9.45
C PRO A 281 -22.63 3.23 -9.88
N LEU A 282 -21.88 2.33 -9.26
CA LEU A 282 -22.16 0.89 -9.35
C LEU A 282 -23.39 0.59 -8.50
N VAL A 283 -24.30 -0.23 -9.03
CA VAL A 283 -25.35 -0.86 -8.23
C VAL A 283 -24.83 -2.22 -7.79
N VAL A 284 -24.70 -2.41 -6.48
CA VAL A 284 -24.10 -3.63 -5.92
C VAL A 284 -25.03 -4.25 -4.88
N GLU A 285 -25.24 -5.55 -4.99
CA GLU A 285 -25.94 -6.35 -4.00
C GLU A 285 -25.06 -7.53 -3.55
N VAL A 286 -25.07 -7.80 -2.24
CA VAL A 286 -24.49 -9.01 -1.67
C VAL A 286 -25.61 -9.79 -0.99
N ASN A 287 -25.89 -11.00 -1.44
CA ASN A 287 -27.01 -11.82 -0.96
C ASN A 287 -28.34 -11.04 -0.89
N SER A 288 -28.65 -10.29 -1.97
CA SER A 288 -29.82 -9.41 -2.10
C SER A 288 -29.88 -8.22 -1.13
N THR A 289 -28.76 -7.90 -0.46
CA THR A 289 -28.63 -6.68 0.35
C THR A 289 -27.83 -5.65 -0.43
N THR A 290 -28.41 -4.49 -0.70
CA THR A 290 -27.73 -3.38 -1.39
C THR A 290 -26.53 -2.89 -0.56
N ILE A 291 -25.37 -2.79 -1.21
CA ILE A 291 -24.14 -2.25 -0.63
C ILE A 291 -23.80 -0.94 -1.35
N GLU A 292 -23.68 0.13 -0.58
CA GLU A 292 -23.26 1.43 -1.10
C GLU A 292 -21.75 1.41 -1.37
N ILE A 293 -21.36 1.69 -2.62
CA ILE A 293 -19.97 1.86 -3.02
C ILE A 293 -19.67 3.35 -3.14
N ASP A 294 -18.75 3.84 -2.32
CA ASP A 294 -18.20 5.19 -2.51
C ASP A 294 -17.24 5.17 -3.69
N ARG A 295 -17.59 5.89 -4.75
CA ARG A 295 -16.75 6.05 -5.94
C ARG A 295 -15.66 7.10 -5.75
N GLY A 296 -15.73 7.93 -4.71
CA GLY A 296 -14.85 9.06 -4.51
C GLY A 296 -14.78 9.94 -5.76
N ASP A 297 -13.56 10.13 -6.28
CA ASP A 297 -13.24 10.91 -7.47
C ASP A 297 -12.96 10.04 -8.71
N ALA A 298 -13.50 8.82 -8.76
CA ALA A 298 -13.27 7.90 -9.87
C ALA A 298 -13.70 8.44 -11.25
N ASP A 299 -14.59 9.43 -11.30
CA ASP A 299 -15.01 10.15 -12.51
C ASP A 299 -13.97 11.15 -13.04
N GLU A 300 -13.04 11.62 -12.21
CA GLU A 300 -11.99 12.55 -12.63
C GLU A 300 -10.91 11.90 -13.51
N PHE A 301 -10.84 10.57 -13.53
CA PHE A 301 -9.82 9.84 -14.28
C PHE A 301 -10.16 9.76 -15.78
N THR A 302 -9.18 10.02 -16.64
CA THR A 302 -9.28 9.69 -18.07
C THR A 302 -9.24 8.18 -18.32
N GLU A 303 -8.61 7.43 -17.43
CA GLU A 303 -8.64 5.96 -17.36
C GLU A 303 -8.59 5.54 -15.90
N PHE A 304 -9.73 5.07 -15.40
CA PHE A 304 -9.83 4.47 -14.07
C PHE A 304 -9.38 3.01 -14.17
N PHE A 305 -8.43 2.63 -13.31
CA PHE A 305 -8.07 1.23 -13.09
C PHE A 305 -7.65 1.07 -11.64
N ALA A 306 -8.59 0.74 -10.77
CA ALA A 306 -8.36 0.68 -9.33
C ALA A 306 -9.47 -0.13 -8.65
N PRO A 307 -9.25 -0.62 -7.42
CA PRO A 307 -10.34 -1.14 -6.60
C PRO A 307 -11.28 -0.01 -6.14
N LEU A 308 -12.58 -0.30 -6.15
CA LEU A 308 -13.58 0.36 -5.32
C LEU A 308 -13.96 -0.60 -4.19
N ASP A 309 -14.28 -0.07 -3.02
CA ASP A 309 -14.56 -0.91 -1.87
C ASP A 309 -15.65 -0.37 -0.96
N ALA A 310 -16.20 -1.25 -0.14
CA ALA A 310 -17.23 -0.91 0.85
C ALA A 310 -17.21 -1.88 2.02
N VAL A 311 -17.50 -1.36 3.21
CA VAL A 311 -17.74 -2.19 4.39
C VAL A 311 -19.06 -2.93 4.21
N ILE A 312 -19.07 -4.24 4.46
CA ILE A 312 -20.28 -5.05 4.40
C ILE A 312 -20.66 -5.54 5.80
N PRO A 313 -21.95 -5.47 6.20
CA PRO A 313 -22.37 -6.02 7.47
C PRO A 313 -22.12 -7.53 7.50
N VAL A 314 -21.42 -8.03 8.54
CA VAL A 314 -21.09 -9.46 8.66
C VAL A 314 -22.34 -10.35 8.66
N SER A 315 -23.48 -9.83 9.10
CA SER A 315 -24.78 -10.53 9.10
C SER A 315 -25.34 -10.84 7.70
N VAL A 316 -24.84 -10.15 6.66
CA VAL A 316 -25.22 -10.41 5.27
C VAL A 316 -24.47 -11.63 4.72
N LEU A 317 -23.29 -11.92 5.27
CA LEU A 317 -22.41 -12.97 4.78
C LEU A 317 -22.90 -14.37 5.17
N ARG A 318 -22.64 -15.29 4.26
CA ARG A 318 -22.97 -16.72 4.37
C ARG A 318 -21.75 -17.53 3.90
N LYS A 319 -21.86 -18.85 3.97
CA LYS A 319 -20.84 -19.74 3.42
C LYS A 319 -20.61 -19.52 1.92
N ASN A 320 -21.70 -19.33 1.19
CA ASN A 320 -21.72 -19.08 -0.24
C ASN A 320 -22.41 -17.74 -0.45
N ASN A 321 -21.74 -16.81 -1.14
CA ASN A 321 -22.21 -15.44 -1.31
C ASN A 321 -22.38 -15.13 -2.80
N GLU A 322 -23.54 -14.60 -3.15
CA GLU A 322 -23.77 -14.03 -4.48
C GLU A 322 -23.52 -12.52 -4.38
N VAL A 323 -22.66 -12.01 -5.26
CA VAL A 323 -22.42 -10.58 -5.46
C VAL A 323 -22.91 -10.21 -6.85
N GLU A 324 -23.89 -9.33 -6.92
CA GLU A 324 -24.48 -8.85 -8.17
C GLU A 324 -24.03 -7.40 -8.40
N ILE A 325 -23.48 -7.11 -9.57
CA ILE A 325 -22.90 -5.81 -9.91
C ILE A 325 -23.46 -5.34 -11.26
N SER A 326 -24.13 -4.19 -11.26
CA SER A 326 -24.44 -3.44 -12.48
C SER A 326 -23.55 -2.21 -12.53
N ALA A 327 -22.86 -2.04 -13.66
CA ALA A 327 -21.97 -0.90 -13.89
C ALA A 327 -22.23 -0.31 -15.27
N GLN A 328 -22.07 1.00 -15.42
CA GLN A 328 -22.20 1.70 -16.71
C GLN A 328 -21.45 0.99 -17.84
N THR A 329 -22.01 1.02 -19.05
CA THR A 329 -21.46 0.36 -20.25
C THR A 329 -20.00 0.75 -20.49
N GLY A 330 -19.20 -0.23 -20.92
CA GLY A 330 -17.77 -0.07 -21.18
C GLY A 330 -16.89 -0.20 -19.93
N THR A 331 -17.50 -0.41 -18.75
CA THR A 331 -16.78 -0.82 -17.54
C THR A 331 -16.33 -2.27 -17.66
N THR A 332 -15.15 -2.60 -17.14
CA THR A 332 -14.71 -3.97 -16.91
C THR A 332 -14.57 -4.20 -15.41
N ILE A 333 -15.27 -5.21 -14.89
CA ILE A 333 -15.06 -5.72 -13.54
C ILE A 333 -13.88 -6.69 -13.59
N THR A 334 -12.73 -6.23 -13.13
CA THR A 334 -11.45 -6.95 -13.23
C THR A 334 -11.33 -8.07 -12.21
N SER A 335 -11.83 -7.86 -10.99
CA SER A 335 -11.90 -8.87 -9.92
C SER A 335 -12.97 -8.49 -8.90
N VAL A 336 -13.50 -9.47 -8.17
CA VAL A 336 -14.40 -9.27 -7.03
C VAL A 336 -13.90 -10.14 -5.87
N GLN A 337 -13.81 -9.56 -4.68
CA GLN A 337 -13.40 -10.30 -3.49
C GLN A 337 -14.06 -9.76 -2.22
N ILE A 338 -14.14 -10.60 -1.21
CA ILE A 338 -14.50 -10.24 0.16
C ILE A 338 -13.28 -10.43 1.05
N ALA A 339 -12.79 -9.35 1.66
CA ALA A 339 -11.77 -9.40 2.69
C ALA A 339 -12.42 -9.46 4.07
N THR A 340 -12.02 -10.41 4.90
CA THR A 340 -12.56 -10.63 6.25
C THR A 340 -11.49 -10.46 7.30
N LEU A 341 -11.89 -10.01 8.49
CA LEU A 341 -11.10 -10.09 9.72
C LEU A 341 -11.82 -10.98 10.72
N GLN A 342 -11.14 -12.00 11.23
CA GLN A 342 -11.66 -12.96 12.20
C GLN A 342 -10.78 -12.97 13.45
N ASN A 343 -11.37 -13.15 14.63
CA ASN A 343 -10.55 -13.50 15.79
C ASN A 343 -10.11 -14.95 15.65
N VAL A 344 -8.88 -15.24 16.06
CA VAL A 344 -8.39 -16.61 16.19
C VAL A 344 -7.78 -16.80 17.57
N ASP A 345 -8.04 -17.97 18.15
CA ASP A 345 -7.33 -18.42 19.34
C ASP A 345 -5.89 -18.79 18.93
N ASP A 346 -4.92 -18.40 19.76
CA ASP A 346 -3.48 -18.60 19.54
C ASP A 346 -3.05 -20.06 19.79
#